data_AF-A0A2Z4W1S3-F1
#
_entry.id   AF-A0A2Z4W1S3-F1
#
_cell.length_a   1.000
_cell.length_b   1.000
_cell.length_c   1.000
_cell.angle_alpha   90.00
_cell.angle_beta   90.00
_cell.angle_gamma   90.00
#
_symmetry.space_group_name_H-M   'P 1'
#
loop_
_entity.id
_entity.type
_entity.pdbx_description
1 polymer ?
#
loop_
_entity_poly.entity_id
_entity_poly.type
_entity_poly.pdbx_seq_one_letter_code
_entity_poly.pdbx_strand_id
1 'polypeptide(L)' 'MFKRNKQKLRRSFNELLLEDIDQAKLDWDQARQTAAAVYDVDDELLAEVSLARAKYEFLYREAKYRQVKGHIQASVINY' A
#
# COMPACT_ATOMS: atom_id res chain seq x y z
N MET A 1 11.11 0.96 -32.11
CA MET A 1 9.90 0.34 -31.52
C MET A 1 10.12 -0.21 -30.10
N PHE A 2 11.15 -1.01 -29.83
CA PHE A 2 11.37 -1.68 -28.52
C PHE A 2 11.39 -0.79 -27.26
N LYS A 3 12.05 0.38 -27.31
CA LYS A 3 12.11 1.29 -26.14
C LYS A 3 10.74 1.87 -25.74
N ARG A 4 9.84 2.10 -26.72
CA ARG A 4 8.47 2.59 -26.45
C ARG A 4 7.62 1.52 -25.76
N ASN A 5 7.77 0.26 -26.16
CA ASN A 5 7.06 -0.86 -25.52
C ASN A 5 7.53 -1.07 -24.08
N LYS A 6 8.85 -0.98 -23.83
CA LYS A 6 9.41 -1.03 -22.47
C LYS A 6 8.89 0.09 -21.57
N GLN A 7 8.75 1.31 -22.10
CA GLN A 7 8.24 2.45 -21.34
C GLN A 7 6.74 2.33 -21.03
N LYS A 8 5.94 1.81 -21.98
CA LYS A 8 4.53 1.47 -21.74
C LYS A 8 4.38 0.40 -20.66
N LEU A 9 5.16 -0.68 -20.75
CA LEU A 9 5.15 -1.75 -19.76
C LEU A 9 5.53 -1.26 -18.35
N ARG A 10 6.54 -0.39 -18.25
CA ARG A 10 6.91 0.22 -16.98
C ARG A 10 5.78 1.08 -16.40
N ARG A 11 5.01 1.78 -17.24
CA ARG A 11 3.87 2.57 -16.78
C ARG A 11 2.75 1.68 -16.24
N SER A 12 2.38 0.61 -16.95
CA SER A 12 1.34 -0.30 -16.48
C SER A 12 1.72 -0.98 -15.16
N PHE A 13 2.97 -1.41 -14.99
CA PHE A 13 3.42 -1.95 -13.70
C PHE A 13 3.46 -0.92 -12.57
N ASN A 14 3.72 0.35 -12.90
CA ASN A 14 3.65 1.42 -11.91
C ASN A 14 2.20 1.72 -11.51
N GLU A 15 1.24 1.63 -12.44
CA GLU A 15 -0.19 1.77 -12.15
C GLU A 15 -0.65 0.63 -11.22
N LEU A 16 -0.31 -0.62 -11.54
CA LEU A 16 -0.59 -1.77 -10.67
C LEU A 16 0.02 -1.62 -9.27
N LEU A 17 1.26 -1.13 -9.18
CA LEU A 17 1.91 -0.87 -7.88
C LEU A 17 1.14 0.18 -7.06
N LEU A 18 0.55 1.20 -7.70
CA LEU A 18 -0.25 2.19 -6.99
C LEU A 18 -1.57 1.59 -6.50
N GLU A 19 -2.22 0.74 -7.30
CA GLU A 19 -3.42 -0.01 -6.90
C GLU A 19 -3.13 -0.93 -5.70
N ASP A 20 -2.00 -1.65 -5.73
CA ASP A 20 -1.57 -2.52 -4.63
C ASP A 20 -1.31 -1.71 -3.33
N ILE A 21 -0.73 -0.50 -3.44
CA ILE A 21 -0.51 0.39 -2.30
C ILE A 21 -1.83 0.85 -1.70
N ASP A 22 -2.79 1.24 -2.54
CA ASP A 22 -4.11 1.68 -2.09
C ASP A 22 -4.84 0.55 -1.37
N GLN A 23 -4.81 -0.66 -1.91
CA GLN A 23 -5.41 -1.83 -1.26
C GLN A 23 -4.72 -2.17 0.06
N ALA A 24 -3.38 -2.21 0.09
CA ALA A 24 -2.64 -2.49 1.32
C ALA A 24 -2.90 -1.44 2.42
N LYS A 25 -3.15 -0.19 2.04
CA LYS A 25 -3.56 0.86 2.97
C LYS A 25 -4.96 0.61 3.53
N LEU A 26 -5.93 0.28 2.67
CA LEU A 26 -7.29 -0.05 3.10
C LEU A 26 -7.29 -1.23 4.07
N ASP A 27 -6.53 -2.28 3.75
CA ASP A 27 -6.39 -3.46 4.61
C ASP A 27 -5.81 -3.09 5.98
N TRP A 28 -4.78 -2.25 6.01
CA TRP A 28 -4.18 -1.79 7.26
C TRP A 28 -5.15 -0.92 8.07
N ASP A 29 -5.84 0.02 7.43
CA ASP A 29 -6.82 0.88 8.10
C ASP A 29 -7.98 0.03 8.66
N GLN A 30 -8.44 -0.98 7.94
CA GLN A 30 -9.46 -1.93 8.40
C GLN A 30 -8.96 -2.76 9.60
N ALA A 31 -7.78 -3.37 9.50
CA ALA A 31 -7.20 -4.14 10.60
C ALA A 31 -7.04 -3.29 11.87
N ARG A 32 -6.60 -2.03 11.72
CA ARG A 32 -6.47 -1.09 12.85
C ARG A 32 -7.82 -0.73 13.46
N GLN A 33 -8.85 -0.52 12.63
CA GLN A 33 -10.21 -0.25 13.12
C GLN A 33 -10.80 -1.46 13.85
N THR A 34 -10.61 -2.67 13.33
CA THR A 34 -11.01 -3.91 14.00
C THR A 34 -10.34 -4.04 15.36
N ALA A 35 -9.01 -3.87 15.44
CA ALA A 35 -8.28 -3.92 16.70
C ALA A 35 -8.75 -2.87 17.70
N ALA A 36 -9.12 -1.66 17.24
CA ALA A 36 -9.65 -0.61 18.12
C ALA A 36 -11.08 -0.88 18.61
N ALA A 37 -11.86 -1.69 17.90
CA ALA A 37 -13.24 -2.02 18.26
C ALA A 37 -13.35 -3.25 19.19
N VAL A 38 -12.30 -4.06 19.29
CA VAL A 38 -12.26 -5.26 20.14
C VAL A 38 -11.88 -4.88 21.57
N TYR A 39 -12.64 -5.38 22.55
CA TYR A 39 -12.44 -5.08 23.98
C TYR A 39 -11.20 -5.79 24.56
N ASP A 40 -10.89 -7.00 24.09
CA ASP A 40 -9.74 -7.78 24.52
C ASP A 40 -8.90 -8.13 23.29
N VAL A 41 -7.92 -7.28 22.99
CA VAL A 41 -7.04 -7.43 21.83
C VAL A 41 -6.00 -8.50 22.15
N ASP A 42 -5.98 -9.57 21.36
CA ASP A 42 -4.97 -10.63 21.49
C ASP A 42 -3.72 -10.36 20.62
N ASP A 43 -2.67 -11.14 20.89
CA ASP A 43 -1.38 -11.02 20.21
C ASP A 43 -1.48 -11.34 18.70
N GLU A 44 -2.43 -12.19 18.31
CA GLU A 44 -2.67 -12.55 16.91
C GLU A 44 -3.22 -11.35 16.13
N LEU A 45 -4.21 -10.65 16.68
CA LEU A 45 -4.78 -9.45 16.07
C LEU A 45 -3.74 -8.32 15.97
N LEU A 46 -2.88 -8.16 16.97
CA LEU A 46 -1.76 -7.20 16.90
C LEU A 46 -0.75 -7.57 15.81
N ALA A 47 -0.44 -8.87 15.67
CA ALA A 47 0.45 -9.36 14.63
C ALA A 47 -0.14 -9.13 13.23
N GLU A 48 -1.46 -9.32 13.05
CA GLU A 48 -2.15 -9.02 11.79
C GLU A 48 -2.07 -7.53 11.42
N VAL A 49 -2.32 -6.64 12.38
CA VAL A 49 -2.21 -5.18 12.17
C VAL A 49 -0.77 -4.81 11.79
N SER A 50 0.22 -5.37 12.48
CA SER A 50 1.64 -5.16 12.20
C SER A 50 2.02 -5.67 10.80
N LEU A 51 1.52 -6.85 10.41
CA LEU A 51 1.75 -7.42 9.09
C LEU A 51 1.14 -6.56 7.98
N ALA A 52 -0.11 -6.13 8.14
CA ALA A 52 -0.79 -5.26 7.18
C ALA A 52 -0.02 -3.93 7.00
N ARG A 53 0.43 -3.34 8.11
CA ARG A 53 1.29 -2.15 8.10
C ARG A 53 2.60 -2.39 7.35
N ALA A 54 3.29 -3.49 7.63
CA ALA A 54 4.57 -3.80 7.00
C ALA A 54 4.44 -3.97 5.47
N LYS A 55 3.34 -4.60 5.01
CA LYS A 55 3.02 -4.72 3.57
C LYS A 55 2.85 -3.34 2.93
N TYR A 56 2.04 -2.47 3.52
CA TYR A 56 1.84 -1.11 3.03
C TYR A 56 3.16 -0.31 2.98
N GLU A 57 3.95 -0.33 4.05
CA GLU A 57 5.23 0.39 4.11
C GLU A 57 6.24 -0.12 3.07
N PHE A 58 6.28 -1.44 2.84
CA PHE A 58 7.15 -2.03 1.83
C PHE A 58 6.80 -1.52 0.42
N LEU A 59 5.53 -1.59 0.04
CA LEU A 59 5.07 -1.14 -1.28
C LEU A 59 5.29 0.36 -1.46
N TYR A 60 5.03 1.16 -0.41
CA TYR A 60 5.27 2.60 -0.43
C TYR A 60 6.76 2.95 -0.64
N ARG A 61 7.67 2.23 0.03
CA ARG A 61 9.12 2.38 -0.18
C ARG A 61 9.52 2.01 -1.61
N GLU A 62 8.93 0.96 -2.17
CA GLU A 62 9.20 0.54 -3.55
C GLU A 62 8.72 1.59 -4.56
N ALA A 63 7.54 2.19 -4.37
CA ALA A 63 7.06 3.28 -5.21
C ALA A 63 7.97 4.51 -5.14
N LYS A 64 8.46 4.85 -3.94
CA LYS A 64 9.43 5.93 -3.74
C LYS A 64 10.76 5.65 -4.45
N TYR A 65 11.28 4.42 -4.32
CA TYR A 65 12.52 3.99 -4.99
C TYR A 65 12.40 4.06 -6.52
N ARG A 66 11.26 3.64 -7.06
CA ARG A 66 10.96 3.69 -8.51
C ARG A 66 10.62 5.09 -9.02
N GLN A 67 10.51 6.08 -8.13
CA GLN A 67 10.04 7.43 -8.43
C GLN A 67 8.74 7.42 -9.23
N VAL A 68 7.80 6.55 -8.84
CA VAL A 68 6.52 6.44 -9.54
C VAL A 68 5.81 7.78 -9.48
N LYS A 69 5.54 8.36 -10.65
CA LYS A 69 4.72 9.55 -10.79
C LYS A 69 3.31 9.11 -11.16
N GLY A 70 2.36 9.30 -10.24
CA GLY A 70 0.96 8.93 -10.40
C GLY A 70 0.12 9.53 -9.28
N HIS A 71 -1.19 9.29 -9.30
CA HIS A 71 -2.09 9.73 -8.24
C HIS A 71 -1.76 8.94 -6.97
N ILE A 72 -0.97 9.51 -6.07
CA ILE A 72 -1.04 9.09 -4.67
C ILE A 72 -2.40 9.64 -4.23
N GLN A 73 -3.39 8.76 -4.02
CA GLN A 73 -4.71 9.22 -3.57
C GLN A 73 -4.53 10.08 -2.31
N ALA A 74 -5.23 11.21 -2.26
CA ALA A 74 -5.14 12.14 -1.13
C ALA A 74 -5.50 11.49 0.22
N SER A 75 -6.18 10.33 0.21
CA SER A 75 -6.43 9.46 1.36
C SER A 75 -5.16 8.93 2.05
N VAL A 76 -4.00 9.05 1.40
CA VAL A 76 -2.67 8.71 1.95
C VAL A 76 -2.09 9.83 2.84
N ILE A 77 -2.59 11.06 2.72
CA ILE A 77 -2.16 12.20 3.54
C ILE A 77 -3.22 12.43 4.62
N ASN A 78 -3.19 11.65 5.70
CA ASN A 78 -3.84 12.08 6.93
C ASN A 78 -2.82 12.88 7.75
N TYR A 79 -3.12 14.17 7.97
CA TYR A 79 -2.43 15.08 8.90
C TYR A 79 -2.74 14.72 10.36
#